data_AF-A0A528C8E3-F1
#
_entry.id   AF-A0A528C8E3-F1
#
_cell.length_a   1.000
_cell.length_b   1.000
_cell.length_c   1.000
_cell.angle_alpha   90.00
_cell.angle_beta   90.00
_cell.angle_gamma   90.00
#
_symmetry.space_group_name_H-M   'P 1'
#
loop_
_entity.id
_entity.type
_entity.pdbx_description
1 polymer ?
#
loop_
_entity_poly.entity_id
_entity_poly.type
_entity_poly.pdbx_seq_one_letter_code
_entity_poly.pdbx_strand_id
1 'polypeptide(L)'
;PDDVAASLPKDAIIVARSMGAAELLDYPRDKLRGLVLEDGAATSHVVIVARAMGIPVAGQMRGAVSMAENGDAIIVDGEEGAIHLRPQPDLEAAYAEKVRFRARRQEVYRELRKKPSVTKDGVQVDLLMNAGLAVDLPQLAEAGAAGIGLFRTELQFMVASTFPRAEAQERLYRDVLDAARGKPVTFRTIDIGGDKVLPYFKDTIQEENPALGWRAIRLTLDRPGLLRTQIRALLKACGGRELKLMLPMVTELGEIAQ
;
A
#
# COMPACT_ATOMS: atom_id res chain seq x y z
N PRO A 1 9.77 9.22 18.83
CA PRO A 1 8.68 8.50 18.12
C PRO A 1 7.97 7.50 19.05
N ASP A 2 8.73 6.65 19.74
CA ASP A 2 8.20 5.59 20.62
C ASP A 2 7.28 6.12 21.75
N ASP A 3 7.61 7.27 22.36
CA ASP A 3 6.76 7.91 23.39
C ASP A 3 5.45 8.48 22.83
N VAL A 4 5.44 8.95 21.58
CA VAL A 4 4.24 9.54 20.93
C VAL A 4 3.25 8.46 20.51
N ALA A 5 3.75 7.30 20.06
CA ALA A 5 2.93 6.13 19.73
C ALA A 5 2.23 5.56 20.97
N ALA A 6 2.90 5.56 22.12
CA ALA A 6 2.33 5.12 23.40
C ALA A 6 1.21 6.06 23.91
N SER A 7 1.36 7.37 23.71
CA SER A 7 0.39 8.39 24.14
C SER A 7 -0.72 8.69 23.13
N LEU A 8 -0.77 8.00 21.98
CA LEU A 8 -1.74 8.32 20.94
C LEU A 8 -3.18 8.09 21.42
N PRO A 9 -4.08 9.09 21.29
CA PRO A 9 -5.48 8.92 21.64
C PRO A 9 -6.15 7.89 20.73
N LYS A 10 -7.30 7.36 21.18
CA LYS A 10 -8.13 6.51 20.34
C LYS A 10 -8.70 7.34 19.19
N ASP A 11 -8.81 6.73 18.02
CA ASP A 11 -9.39 7.34 16.82
C ASP A 11 -8.67 8.64 16.36
N ALA A 12 -7.35 8.68 16.52
CA ALA A 12 -6.49 9.81 16.21
C ALA A 12 -6.38 10.08 14.70
N ILE A 13 -6.30 11.36 14.35
CA ILE A 13 -5.92 11.83 13.01
C ILE A 13 -4.55 12.50 13.14
N ILE A 14 -3.57 12.05 12.35
CA ILE A 14 -2.23 12.64 12.37
C ILE A 14 -2.18 13.78 11.38
N VAL A 15 -1.75 14.95 11.84
CA VAL A 15 -1.48 16.12 11.01
C VAL A 15 0.02 16.37 11.02
N ALA A 16 0.65 16.35 9.84
CA ALA A 16 2.09 16.56 9.71
C ALA A 16 2.41 17.37 8.45
N ARG A 17 3.58 18.01 8.42
CA ARG A 17 4.06 18.67 7.21
C ARG A 17 4.38 17.64 6.14
N SER A 18 5.22 16.68 6.50
CA SER A 18 5.57 15.52 5.71
C SER A 18 5.75 14.33 6.65
N MET A 19 5.65 13.12 6.12
CA MET A 19 5.80 11.88 6.89
C MET A 19 6.42 10.80 6.01
N GLY A 20 7.31 9.99 6.61
CA GLY A 20 7.87 8.82 5.95
C GLY A 20 6.89 7.64 5.93
N ALA A 21 6.97 6.79 4.90
CA ALA A 21 6.14 5.58 4.84
C ALA A 21 6.44 4.58 5.99
N ALA A 22 7.70 4.50 6.42
CA ALA A 22 8.10 3.70 7.59
C ALA A 22 7.56 4.29 8.90
N GLU A 23 7.66 5.60 9.05
CA GLU A 23 7.14 6.33 10.22
C GLU A 23 5.63 6.11 10.41
N LEU A 24 4.86 6.06 9.33
CA LEU A 24 3.43 5.74 9.40
C LEU A 24 3.15 4.35 10.00
N LEU A 25 4.03 3.37 9.74
CA LEU A 25 3.88 2.01 10.26
C LEU A 25 4.22 1.88 11.75
N ASP A 26 4.93 2.85 12.32
CA ASP A 26 5.25 2.88 13.75
C ASP A 26 4.02 3.26 14.61
N TYR A 27 2.97 3.83 13.99
CA TYR A 27 1.73 4.17 14.68
C TYR A 27 0.81 2.95 14.86
N PRO A 28 0.14 2.81 16.03
CA PRO A 28 -0.84 1.75 16.24
C PRO A 28 -2.03 1.89 15.29
N ARG A 29 -2.20 0.91 14.40
CA ARG A 29 -3.24 0.90 13.35
C ARG A 29 -4.65 1.03 13.92
N ASP A 30 -4.93 0.40 15.05
CA ASP A 30 -6.23 0.40 15.71
C ASP A 30 -6.62 1.77 16.28
N LYS A 31 -5.63 2.64 16.52
CA LYS A 31 -5.83 4.01 16.99
C LYS A 31 -5.88 5.04 15.86
N LEU A 32 -5.31 4.75 14.69
CA LEU A 32 -5.19 5.71 13.59
C LEU A 32 -6.43 5.72 12.69
N ARG A 33 -7.01 6.89 12.44
CA ARG A 33 -8.23 7.09 11.64
C ARG A 33 -8.09 8.01 10.44
N GLY A 34 -7.00 8.76 10.36
CA GLY A 34 -6.74 9.62 9.21
C GLY A 34 -5.33 10.16 9.22
N LEU A 35 -4.89 10.59 8.04
CA LEU A 35 -3.60 11.23 7.84
C LEU A 35 -3.80 12.51 7.03
N VAL A 36 -3.25 13.61 7.52
CA VAL A 36 -3.27 14.93 6.88
C VAL A 36 -1.84 15.37 6.65
N LEU A 37 -1.49 15.66 5.40
CA LEU A 37 -0.15 16.08 5.01
C LEU A 37 -0.18 17.43 4.28
N GLU A 38 0.68 18.36 4.71
CA GLU A 38 0.91 19.60 3.95
C GLU A 38 1.59 19.27 2.61
N ASP A 39 2.60 18.40 2.65
CA ASP A 39 3.39 17.93 1.52
C ASP A 39 3.10 16.44 1.29
N GLY A 40 2.14 16.15 0.42
CA GLY A 40 1.74 14.78 0.10
C GLY A 40 1.04 14.69 -1.25
N ALA A 41 1.77 14.33 -2.31
CA ALA A 41 1.16 14.01 -3.59
C ALA A 41 0.44 12.66 -3.52
N ALA A 42 -0.58 12.45 -4.35
CA ALA A 42 -1.31 11.17 -4.43
C ALA A 42 -0.41 9.97 -4.75
N THR A 43 0.73 10.21 -5.41
CA THR A 43 1.76 9.22 -5.75
C THR A 43 2.84 9.06 -4.69
N SER A 44 2.83 9.86 -3.63
CA SER A 44 3.83 9.77 -2.56
C SER A 44 3.72 8.46 -1.80
N HIS A 45 4.86 7.97 -1.34
CA HIS A 45 4.98 6.65 -0.72
C HIS A 45 4.09 6.48 0.51
N VAL A 46 4.06 7.51 1.37
CA VAL A 46 3.24 7.51 2.57
C VAL A 46 1.74 7.43 2.23
N VAL A 47 1.30 8.12 1.17
CA VAL A 47 -0.10 8.07 0.71
C VAL A 47 -0.44 6.68 0.15
N ILE A 48 0.46 6.07 -0.61
CA ILE A 48 0.27 4.70 -1.13
C ILE A 48 0.16 3.69 0.01
N VAL A 49 1.03 3.80 1.02
CA VAL A 49 1.03 2.91 2.20
C VAL A 49 -0.22 3.13 3.05
N ALA A 50 -0.59 4.37 3.35
CA ALA A 50 -1.81 4.70 4.07
C ALA A 50 -3.06 4.16 3.37
N ARG A 51 -3.11 4.27 2.03
CA ARG A 51 -4.22 3.72 1.22
C ARG A 51 -4.29 2.20 1.31
N ALA A 52 -3.14 1.51 1.27
CA ALA A 52 -3.10 0.05 1.48
C ALA A 52 -3.60 -0.33 2.89
N MET A 53 -3.26 0.46 3.90
CA MET A 53 -3.74 0.28 5.28
C MET A 53 -5.23 0.60 5.46
N GLY A 54 -5.88 1.21 4.47
CA GLY A 54 -7.28 1.64 4.54
C GLY A 54 -7.49 2.94 5.34
N ILE A 55 -6.43 3.74 5.51
CA ILE A 55 -6.48 5.02 6.22
C ILE A 55 -6.83 6.13 5.22
N PRO A 56 -7.89 6.93 5.48
CA PRO A 56 -8.17 8.14 4.71
C PRO A 56 -7.00 9.12 4.76
N VAL A 57 -6.62 9.67 3.61
CA VAL A 57 -5.52 10.64 3.50
C VAL A 57 -5.98 11.89 2.77
N ALA A 58 -5.63 13.05 3.32
CA ALA A 58 -5.69 14.33 2.63
C ALA A 58 -4.27 14.89 2.52
N GLY A 59 -3.75 14.97 1.30
CA GLY A 59 -2.44 15.54 1.00
C GLY A 59 -2.56 16.93 0.35
N GLN A 60 -1.46 17.68 0.30
CA GLN A 60 -1.43 19.07 -0.20
C GLN A 60 -2.21 20.06 0.69
N MET A 61 -2.35 19.76 1.98
CA MET A 61 -3.12 20.56 2.95
C MET A 61 -2.24 21.66 3.57
N ARG A 62 -1.70 22.56 2.74
CA ARG A 62 -0.78 23.61 3.21
C ARG A 62 -1.40 24.46 4.32
N GLY A 63 -0.66 24.64 5.42
CA GLY A 63 -1.10 25.40 6.58
C GLY A 63 -1.89 24.57 7.60
N ALA A 64 -2.22 23.30 7.32
CA ALA A 64 -2.95 22.44 8.25
C ALA A 64 -2.22 22.29 9.60
N VAL A 65 -0.89 22.17 9.59
CA VAL A 65 -0.09 22.04 10.82
C VAL A 65 -0.18 23.31 11.67
N SER A 66 -0.24 24.48 11.04
CA SER A 66 -0.37 25.76 11.75
C SER A 66 -1.79 26.06 12.25
N MET A 67 -2.81 25.44 11.65
CA MET A 67 -4.23 25.71 11.94
C MET A 67 -4.85 24.71 12.93
N ALA A 68 -4.25 23.54 13.06
CA ALA A 68 -4.69 22.45 13.92
C ALA A 68 -3.93 22.45 15.25
N GLU A 69 -4.65 22.13 16.33
CA GLU A 69 -4.09 21.89 17.65
C GLU A 69 -4.35 20.45 18.11
N ASN A 70 -3.52 19.96 19.03
CA ASN A 70 -3.72 18.64 19.61
C ASN A 70 -5.07 18.58 20.34
N GLY A 71 -5.91 17.61 19.96
CA GLY A 71 -7.25 17.43 20.53
C GLY A 71 -8.37 18.03 19.69
N ASP A 72 -8.06 18.74 18.60
CA ASP A 72 -9.09 19.20 17.67
C ASP A 72 -9.87 18.04 17.03
N ALA A 73 -11.19 18.23 16.90
CA ALA A 73 -12.01 17.40 16.05
C ALA A 73 -11.69 17.70 14.58
N ILE A 74 -11.43 16.66 13.79
CA ILE A 74 -11.09 16.79 12.37
C ILE A 74 -11.91 15.78 11.57
N ILE A 75 -12.46 16.22 10.44
CA ILE A 75 -12.99 15.32 9.41
C ILE A 75 -11.99 15.27 8.27
N VAL A 76 -11.62 14.07 7.84
CA VAL A 76 -10.78 13.83 6.66
C VAL A 76 -11.65 13.21 5.56
N ASP A 77 -11.90 13.98 4.50
CA ASP A 77 -12.55 13.49 3.30
C ASP A 77 -11.50 13.06 2.27
N GLY A 78 -11.16 11.77 2.27
CA GLY A 78 -10.20 11.20 1.31
C GLY A 78 -10.75 11.04 -0.12
N GLU A 79 -12.04 11.27 -0.36
CA GLU A 79 -12.63 11.23 -1.71
C GLU A 79 -12.51 12.59 -2.39
N GLU A 80 -12.87 13.65 -1.66
CA GLU A 80 -12.77 15.03 -2.14
C GLU A 80 -11.37 15.63 -1.91
N GLY A 81 -10.53 14.97 -1.09
CA GLY A 81 -9.21 15.45 -0.74
C GLY A 81 -9.29 16.70 0.13
N ALA A 82 -10.21 16.74 1.10
CA ALA A 82 -10.48 17.91 1.93
C ALA A 82 -10.41 17.56 3.42
N ILE A 83 -10.14 18.58 4.25
CA ILE A 83 -10.20 18.46 5.70
C ILE A 83 -11.11 19.55 6.28
N HIS A 84 -11.81 19.22 7.35
CA HIS A 84 -12.57 20.18 8.15
C HIS A 84 -12.03 20.17 9.57
N LEU A 85 -11.36 21.26 9.98
CA LEU A 85 -10.87 21.45 11.34
C LEU A 85 -11.97 22.07 12.21
N ARG A 86 -12.20 21.52 13.40
CA ARG A 86 -13.25 21.95 14.34
C ARG A 86 -14.60 22.14 13.63
N PRO A 87 -15.10 21.11 12.92
CA PRO A 87 -16.32 21.20 12.12
C PRO A 87 -17.52 21.61 12.99
N GLN A 88 -18.44 22.37 12.40
CA GLN A 88 -19.70 22.69 13.08
C GLN A 88 -20.59 21.45 13.19
N PRO A 89 -21.47 21.36 14.21
CA PRO A 89 -22.32 20.18 14.43
C PRO A 89 -23.15 19.75 13.20
N ASP A 90 -23.62 20.70 12.39
CA ASP A 90 -24.38 20.40 11.16
C ASP A 90 -23.50 19.68 10.12
N LEU A 91 -22.24 20.07 10.01
CA LEU A 91 -21.27 19.44 9.11
C LEU A 91 -20.89 18.04 9.63
N GLU A 92 -20.69 17.89 10.94
CA GLU A 92 -20.48 16.57 11.57
C GLU A 92 -21.65 15.63 11.29
N ALA A 93 -22.89 16.10 11.44
CA ALA A 93 -24.09 15.32 11.16
C ALA A 93 -24.19 14.90 9.69
N ALA A 94 -23.87 15.80 8.76
CA ALA A 94 -23.86 15.51 7.32
C ALA A 94 -22.84 14.43 6.96
N TYR A 95 -21.62 14.51 7.51
CA TYR A 95 -20.58 13.50 7.30
C TYR A 95 -20.92 12.17 7.99
N ALA A 96 -21.52 12.21 9.18
CA ALA A 96 -22.00 11.01 9.86
C ALA A 96 -23.06 10.28 9.01
N GLU A 97 -23.99 11.00 8.37
CA GLU A 97 -24.93 10.43 7.40
C GLU A 97 -24.21 9.86 6.16
N LYS A 98 -23.23 10.57 5.58
CA LYS A 98 -22.40 10.09 4.45
C LYS A 98 -21.73 8.76 4.81
N VAL A 99 -21.16 8.65 6.02
CA VAL A 99 -20.54 7.43 6.54
C VAL A 99 -21.58 6.31 6.76
N ARG A 100 -22.75 6.62 7.33
CA ARG A 100 -23.84 5.65 7.50
C ARG A 100 -24.31 5.08 6.17
N PHE A 101 -24.49 5.93 5.16
CA PHE A 101 -24.90 5.51 3.82
C PHE A 101 -23.84 4.59 3.19
N ARG A 102 -22.56 4.94 3.32
CA ARG A 102 -21.45 4.10 2.87
C ARG A 102 -21.43 2.76 3.59
N ALA A 103 -21.64 2.74 4.91
CA ALA A 103 -21.70 1.50 5.69
C ALA A 103 -22.84 0.57 5.20
N ARG A 104 -24.03 1.12 4.92
CA ARG A 104 -25.15 0.36 4.34
C ARG A 104 -24.81 -0.22 2.98
N ARG A 105 -24.15 0.54 2.10
CA ARG A 105 -23.67 0.01 0.80
C ARG A 105 -22.63 -1.09 0.99
N GLN A 106 -21.75 -0.95 1.97
CA GLN A 106 -20.74 -1.96 2.29
C GLN A 106 -21.38 -3.26 2.78
N GLU A 107 -22.49 -3.19 3.52
CA GLU A 107 -23.29 -4.35 3.93
C GLU A 107 -23.77 -5.16 2.72
N VAL A 108 -24.32 -4.49 1.71
CA VAL A 108 -24.75 -5.11 0.45
C VAL A 108 -23.58 -5.81 -0.24
N TYR A 109 -22.40 -5.19 -0.28
CA TYR A 109 -21.20 -5.81 -0.86
C TYR A 109 -20.72 -7.03 -0.05
N ARG A 110 -20.86 -7.02 1.28
CA ARG A 110 -20.52 -8.20 2.11
C ARG A 110 -21.37 -9.41 1.76
N GLU A 111 -22.62 -9.23 1.37
CA GLU A 111 -23.48 -10.32 0.89
C GLU A 111 -23.00 -10.92 -0.44
N LEU A 112 -22.30 -10.13 -1.27
CA LEU A 112 -21.75 -10.59 -2.54
C LEU A 112 -20.47 -11.43 -2.37
N ARG A 113 -19.81 -11.37 -1.20
CA ARG A 113 -18.53 -12.04 -0.93
C ARG A 113 -18.53 -13.54 -1.23
N LYS A 114 -19.66 -14.21 -1.05
CA LYS A 114 -19.82 -15.67 -1.28
C LYS A 114 -20.44 -16.00 -2.63
N LYS A 115 -20.84 -15.01 -3.42
CA LYS A 115 -21.47 -15.23 -4.72
C LYS A 115 -20.39 -15.47 -5.78
N PRO A 116 -20.66 -16.33 -6.77
CA PRO A 116 -19.72 -16.53 -7.87
C PRO A 116 -19.62 -15.27 -8.73
N SER A 117 -18.43 -15.00 -9.24
CA SER A 117 -18.15 -13.89 -10.16
C SER A 117 -18.42 -14.32 -11.60
N VAL A 118 -19.71 -14.25 -11.99
CA VAL A 118 -20.18 -14.67 -13.32
C VAL A 118 -21.02 -13.55 -13.94
N THR A 119 -20.79 -13.26 -15.21
CA THR A 119 -21.56 -12.26 -15.97
C THR A 119 -22.99 -12.75 -16.24
N LYS A 120 -23.88 -11.86 -16.69
CA LYS A 120 -25.29 -12.21 -16.96
C LYS A 120 -25.45 -13.27 -18.08
N ASP A 121 -24.48 -13.36 -18.98
CA ASP A 121 -24.39 -14.31 -20.08
C ASP A 121 -23.52 -15.54 -19.76
N GLY A 122 -23.07 -15.71 -18.51
CA GLY A 122 -22.46 -16.95 -18.03
C GLY A 122 -20.93 -17.02 -18.11
N VAL A 123 -20.25 -15.92 -18.42
CA VAL A 123 -18.77 -15.87 -18.44
C VAL A 123 -18.24 -15.74 -17.02
N GLN A 124 -17.41 -16.70 -16.60
CA GLN A 124 -16.72 -16.64 -15.30
C GLN A 124 -15.55 -15.67 -15.36
N VAL A 125 -15.42 -14.83 -14.34
CA VAL A 125 -14.32 -13.86 -14.19
C VAL A 125 -13.76 -13.94 -12.78
N ASP A 126 -12.45 -14.15 -12.65
CA ASP A 126 -11.82 -14.15 -11.32
C ASP A 126 -11.58 -12.72 -10.83
N LEU A 127 -12.13 -12.41 -9.65
CA LEU A 127 -11.86 -11.15 -8.96
C LEU A 127 -10.67 -11.34 -8.01
N LEU A 128 -9.52 -10.84 -8.44
CA LEU A 128 -8.26 -10.93 -7.71
C LEU A 128 -7.95 -9.62 -6.98
N MET A 129 -7.30 -9.73 -5.82
CA MET A 129 -6.91 -8.57 -5.00
C MET A 129 -5.49 -8.10 -5.35
N ASN A 130 -5.26 -6.78 -5.25
CA ASN A 130 -3.92 -6.21 -5.23
C ASN A 130 -3.46 -6.05 -3.79
N ALA A 131 -2.23 -6.43 -3.48
CA ALA A 131 -1.61 -6.30 -2.16
C ALA A 131 -0.16 -5.83 -2.31
N GLY A 132 0.46 -5.40 -1.21
CA GLY A 132 1.91 -5.15 -1.18
C GLY A 132 2.53 -5.09 0.21
N LEU A 133 1.71 -5.17 1.27
CA LEU A 133 2.15 -5.27 2.65
C LEU A 133 1.52 -6.48 3.33
N ALA A 134 2.19 -7.00 4.37
CA ALA A 134 1.63 -8.09 5.18
C ALA A 134 0.29 -7.70 5.84
N VAL A 135 0.07 -6.39 6.06
CA VAL A 135 -1.15 -5.83 6.66
C VAL A 135 -2.39 -6.00 5.77
N ASP A 136 -2.19 -6.29 4.48
CA ASP A 136 -3.24 -6.48 3.47
C ASP A 136 -3.77 -7.93 3.50
N LEU A 137 -2.98 -8.88 4.01
CA LEU A 137 -3.29 -10.31 3.91
C LEU A 137 -4.62 -10.73 4.58
N PRO A 138 -5.02 -10.16 5.73
CA PRO A 138 -6.34 -10.43 6.30
C PRO A 138 -7.49 -10.05 5.36
N GLN A 139 -7.31 -9.01 4.54
CA GLN A 139 -8.33 -8.52 3.61
C GLN A 139 -8.63 -9.50 2.48
N LEU A 140 -7.70 -10.39 2.13
CA LEU A 140 -7.90 -11.40 1.08
C LEU A 140 -9.11 -12.28 1.39
N ALA A 141 -9.20 -12.72 2.65
CA ALA A 141 -10.35 -13.47 3.11
C ALA A 141 -11.59 -12.57 3.11
N GLU A 142 -11.51 -11.39 3.75
CA GLU A 142 -12.62 -10.45 3.95
C GLU A 142 -13.30 -9.99 2.66
N ALA A 143 -12.53 -9.78 1.60
CA ALA A 143 -13.02 -9.38 0.29
C ALA A 143 -13.67 -10.53 -0.49
N GLY A 144 -13.40 -11.78 -0.13
CA GLY A 144 -13.87 -12.95 -0.91
C GLY A 144 -13.13 -13.13 -2.24
N ALA A 145 -11.96 -12.50 -2.40
CA ALA A 145 -11.21 -12.54 -3.64
C ALA A 145 -10.74 -13.97 -3.98
N ALA A 146 -10.67 -14.28 -5.28
CA ALA A 146 -10.25 -15.59 -5.78
C ALA A 146 -8.74 -15.84 -5.57
N GLY A 147 -7.96 -14.79 -5.30
CA GLY A 147 -6.53 -14.83 -5.03
C GLY A 147 -5.90 -13.43 -5.05
N ILE A 148 -4.58 -13.38 -5.08
CA ILE A 148 -3.81 -12.13 -5.21
C ILE A 148 -3.32 -12.03 -6.66
N GLY A 149 -3.87 -11.06 -7.40
CA GLY A 149 -3.54 -10.85 -8.82
C GLY A 149 -2.28 -10.03 -9.01
N LEU A 150 -1.88 -9.29 -7.98
CA LEU A 150 -0.65 -8.51 -7.94
C LEU A 150 -0.21 -8.30 -6.50
N PHE A 151 0.91 -8.93 -6.12
CA PHE A 151 1.65 -8.61 -4.90
C PHE A 151 2.83 -7.71 -5.26
N ARG A 152 2.72 -6.43 -4.91
CA ARG A 152 3.76 -5.40 -5.08
C ARG A 152 4.84 -5.61 -4.04
N THR A 153 6.00 -6.08 -4.47
CA THR A 153 7.10 -6.37 -3.53
C THR A 153 7.79 -5.11 -3.04
N GLU A 154 7.66 -3.99 -3.75
CA GLU A 154 8.43 -2.76 -3.55
C GLU A 154 8.12 -2.06 -2.23
N LEU A 155 6.87 -2.14 -1.76
CA LEU A 155 6.43 -1.43 -0.57
C LEU A 155 7.26 -1.84 0.66
N GLN A 156 7.64 -3.11 0.75
CA GLN A 156 8.53 -3.62 1.80
C GLN A 156 9.95 -3.06 1.73
N PHE A 157 10.48 -2.78 0.54
CA PHE A 157 11.78 -2.12 0.40
C PHE A 157 11.70 -0.65 0.81
N MET A 158 10.57 0.01 0.52
CA MET A 158 10.38 1.43 0.79
C MET A 158 10.21 1.75 2.27
N VAL A 159 9.64 0.82 3.04
CA VAL A 159 9.44 0.99 4.50
C VAL A 159 10.60 0.44 5.32
N ALA A 160 11.52 -0.31 4.73
CA ALA A 160 12.69 -0.82 5.43
C ALA A 160 13.76 0.27 5.58
N SER A 161 14.49 0.25 6.70
CA SER A 161 15.64 1.15 6.93
C SER A 161 16.88 0.74 6.13
N THR A 162 16.94 -0.52 5.69
CA THR A 162 18.03 -1.10 4.90
C THR A 162 17.45 -2.06 3.87
N PHE A 163 18.23 -2.43 2.86
CA PHE A 163 17.79 -3.40 1.87
C PHE A 163 17.44 -4.75 2.54
N PRO A 164 16.19 -5.25 2.42
CA PRO A 164 15.78 -6.50 3.04
C PRO A 164 16.65 -7.67 2.59
N ARG A 165 17.23 -8.38 3.56
CA ARG A 165 18.01 -9.60 3.32
C ARG A 165 17.14 -10.70 2.71
N ALA A 166 17.78 -11.68 2.06
CA ALA A 166 17.11 -12.80 1.40
C ALA A 166 16.15 -13.53 2.35
N GLU A 167 16.54 -13.74 3.61
CA GLU A 167 15.74 -14.46 4.61
C GLU A 167 14.49 -13.66 5.03
N ALA A 168 14.58 -12.33 5.06
CA ALA A 168 13.43 -11.48 5.37
C ALA A 168 12.41 -11.48 4.22
N GLN A 169 12.90 -11.40 2.98
CA GLN A 169 12.07 -11.53 1.79
C GLN A 169 11.41 -12.92 1.71
N GLU A 170 12.17 -13.98 1.97
CA GLU A 170 11.67 -15.36 1.97
C GLU A 170 10.53 -15.54 2.99
N ARG A 171 10.70 -15.05 4.23
CA ARG A 171 9.65 -15.10 5.25
C ARG A 171 8.39 -14.38 4.79
N LEU A 172 8.52 -13.14 4.31
CA LEU A 172 7.38 -12.38 3.80
C LEU A 172 6.64 -13.15 2.70
N TYR A 173 7.35 -13.62 1.67
CA TYR A 173 6.71 -14.31 0.55
C TYR A 173 6.05 -15.62 0.99
N ARG A 174 6.63 -16.32 1.97
CA ARG A 174 6.03 -17.51 2.58
C ARG A 174 4.74 -17.17 3.31
N ASP A 175 4.75 -16.11 4.14
CA ASP A 175 3.57 -15.65 4.87
C ASP A 175 2.43 -15.26 3.93
N VAL A 176 2.76 -14.61 2.80
CA VAL A 176 1.78 -14.26 1.75
C VAL A 176 1.15 -15.52 1.14
N LEU A 177 1.97 -16.51 0.78
CA LEU A 177 1.49 -17.77 0.20
C LEU A 177 0.65 -18.59 1.20
N ASP A 178 1.05 -18.61 2.47
CA ASP A 178 0.33 -19.30 3.54
C ASP A 178 -1.03 -18.62 3.81
N ALA A 179 -1.06 -17.29 3.84
CA ALA A 179 -2.30 -16.52 3.96
C ALA A 179 -3.25 -16.71 2.77
N ALA A 180 -2.71 -16.96 1.57
CA ALA A 180 -3.51 -17.24 0.38
C ALA A 180 -4.21 -18.61 0.43
N ARG A 181 -3.79 -19.53 1.30
CA ARG A 181 -4.43 -20.85 1.51
C ARG A 181 -4.65 -21.62 0.20
N GLY A 182 -3.65 -21.62 -0.68
CA GLY A 182 -3.67 -22.31 -1.97
C GLY A 182 -4.31 -21.51 -3.12
N LYS A 183 -4.84 -20.31 -2.86
CA LYS A 183 -5.26 -19.38 -3.94
C LYS A 183 -4.03 -18.85 -4.71
N PRO A 184 -4.18 -18.50 -6.00
CA PRO A 184 -3.07 -17.99 -6.79
C PRO A 184 -2.54 -16.67 -6.22
N VAL A 185 -1.22 -16.51 -6.26
CA VAL A 185 -0.52 -15.26 -5.90
C VAL A 185 0.46 -14.92 -6.99
N THR A 186 0.25 -13.78 -7.65
CA THR A 186 1.18 -13.22 -8.64
C THR A 186 2.07 -12.20 -7.96
N PHE A 187 3.34 -12.54 -7.74
CA PHE A 187 4.35 -11.61 -7.26
C PHE A 187 4.86 -10.76 -8.41
N ARG A 188 5.01 -9.45 -8.20
CA ARG A 188 5.77 -8.58 -9.10
C ARG A 188 7.18 -8.40 -8.57
N THR A 189 8.20 -8.58 -9.41
CA THR A 189 9.57 -8.25 -9.02
C THR A 189 9.70 -6.75 -8.75
N ILE A 190 10.79 -6.36 -8.10
CA ILE A 190 10.96 -5.02 -7.56
C ILE A 190 10.88 -3.90 -8.64
N ASP A 191 9.81 -3.08 -8.60
CA ASP A 191 9.59 -1.83 -9.35
C ASP A 191 9.99 -0.57 -8.54
N ILE A 192 11.28 -0.43 -8.27
CA ILE A 192 11.89 0.76 -7.64
C ILE A 192 12.67 1.57 -8.68
N GLY A 193 13.06 2.79 -8.32
CA GLY A 193 13.72 3.73 -9.22
C GLY A 193 12.78 4.84 -9.69
N GLY A 194 13.36 5.87 -10.29
CA GLY A 194 12.65 7.10 -10.60
C GLY A 194 12.21 7.86 -9.34
N ASP A 195 10.90 8.08 -9.21
CA ASP A 195 10.26 8.76 -8.07
C ASP A 195 10.32 7.95 -6.76
N LYS A 196 10.60 6.63 -6.89
CA LYS A 196 10.66 5.69 -5.78
C LYS A 196 12.07 5.52 -5.22
N VAL A 197 12.59 6.59 -4.62
CA VAL A 197 13.94 6.61 -4.02
C VAL A 197 13.95 5.79 -2.72
N LEU A 198 14.84 4.80 -2.63
CA LEU A 198 15.08 4.06 -1.39
C LEU A 198 16.02 4.87 -0.49
N PRO A 199 15.71 5.05 0.81
CA PRO A 199 16.51 5.90 1.70
C PRO A 199 18.01 5.52 1.79
N TYR A 200 18.31 4.25 1.51
CA TYR A 200 19.64 3.65 1.61
C TYR A 200 20.33 3.43 0.26
N PHE A 201 19.71 3.81 -0.87
CA PHE A 201 20.38 3.88 -2.16
C PHE A 201 21.07 5.23 -2.31
N LYS A 202 22.38 5.27 -2.12
CA LYS A 202 23.17 6.51 -2.21
C LYS A 202 23.49 6.95 -3.64
N ASP A 203 23.33 6.05 -4.62
CA ASP A 203 23.73 6.26 -6.02
C ASP A 203 22.57 6.58 -6.98
N THR A 204 21.39 6.96 -6.47
CA THR A 204 20.31 7.38 -7.37
C THR A 204 20.67 8.72 -8.00
N ILE A 205 21.07 8.65 -9.27
CA ILE A 205 21.22 9.82 -10.15
C ILE A 205 19.86 10.52 -10.18
N GLN A 206 19.84 11.83 -9.91
CA GLN A 206 18.63 12.61 -10.16
C GLN A 206 18.41 12.67 -11.67
N GLU A 207 17.36 12.00 -12.12
CA GLU A 207 16.94 12.01 -13.52
C GLU A 207 15.95 13.15 -13.76
N GLU A 208 16.06 13.82 -14.91
CA GLU A 208 15.08 14.86 -15.30
C GLU A 208 13.67 14.29 -15.42
N ASN A 209 13.54 13.05 -15.92
CA ASN A 209 12.27 12.34 -16.00
C ASN A 209 12.37 10.94 -15.35
N PRO A 210 12.07 10.86 -14.04
CA PRO A 210 12.10 9.61 -13.29
C PRO A 210 11.09 8.55 -13.79
N ALA A 211 10.02 8.96 -14.48
CA ALA A 211 9.02 8.03 -15.01
C ALA A 211 9.52 7.27 -16.24
N LEU A 212 10.41 7.89 -17.04
CA LEU A 212 10.98 7.31 -18.26
C LEU A 212 12.39 6.74 -18.05
N GLY A 213 12.97 6.93 -16.87
CA GLY A 213 14.37 6.65 -16.58
C GLY A 213 14.69 5.24 -16.07
N TRP A 214 15.66 5.19 -15.17
CA TRP A 214 16.30 3.98 -14.65
C TRP A 214 15.52 3.38 -13.48
N ARG A 215 14.54 2.53 -13.83
CA ARG A 215 13.62 1.90 -12.87
C ARG A 215 13.30 0.45 -13.21
N ALA A 216 12.73 -0.26 -12.25
CA ALA A 216 12.13 -1.58 -12.44
C ALA A 216 13.09 -2.58 -13.11
N ILE A 217 12.66 -3.22 -14.21
CA ILE A 217 13.47 -4.24 -14.89
C ILE A 217 14.86 -3.72 -15.28
N ARG A 218 14.97 -2.48 -15.77
CA ARG A 218 16.23 -1.86 -16.20
C ARG A 218 17.25 -1.80 -15.07
N LEU A 219 16.81 -1.34 -13.89
CA LEU A 219 17.64 -1.33 -12.69
C LEU A 219 18.07 -2.75 -12.30
N THR A 220 17.16 -3.71 -12.37
CA THR A 220 17.45 -5.09 -11.98
C THR A 220 18.35 -5.85 -12.96
N LEU A 221 18.34 -5.47 -14.24
CA LEU A 221 19.25 -6.01 -15.25
C LEU A 221 20.66 -5.43 -15.09
N ASP A 222 20.79 -4.14 -14.78
CA ASP A 222 22.07 -3.50 -14.48
C ASP A 222 22.65 -3.94 -13.12
N ARG A 223 21.78 -4.19 -12.13
CA ARG A 223 22.15 -4.67 -10.78
C ARG A 223 21.58 -6.06 -10.53
N PRO A 224 22.11 -7.11 -11.18
CA PRO A 224 21.55 -8.47 -11.15
C PRO A 224 21.53 -9.11 -9.76
N GLY A 225 22.35 -8.61 -8.82
CA GLY A 225 22.32 -9.05 -7.42
C GLY A 225 20.97 -8.82 -6.74
N LEU A 226 20.26 -7.73 -7.09
CA LEU A 226 18.94 -7.41 -6.54
C LEU A 226 17.91 -8.46 -6.96
N LEU A 227 17.82 -8.69 -8.27
CA LEU A 227 16.89 -9.66 -8.85
C LEU A 227 17.20 -11.07 -8.40
N ARG A 228 18.47 -11.47 -8.43
CA ARG A 228 18.92 -12.80 -8.01
C ARG A 228 18.55 -13.09 -6.56
N THR A 229 18.71 -12.10 -5.67
CA THR A 229 18.35 -12.23 -4.26
C THR A 229 16.84 -12.42 -4.11
N GLN A 230 16.05 -11.59 -4.80
CA GLN A 230 14.59 -11.65 -4.76
C GLN A 230 14.03 -12.96 -5.33
N ILE A 231 14.50 -13.40 -6.51
CA ILE A 231 14.07 -14.65 -7.14
C ILE A 231 14.42 -15.85 -6.24
N ARG A 232 15.64 -15.88 -5.67
CA ARG A 232 16.02 -16.96 -4.73
C ARG A 232 15.09 -17.01 -3.51
N ALA A 233 14.75 -15.86 -2.95
CA ALA A 233 13.82 -15.77 -1.83
C ALA A 233 12.41 -16.27 -2.22
N LEU A 234 11.90 -15.87 -3.39
CA LEU A 234 10.60 -16.34 -3.92
C LEU A 234 10.58 -17.85 -4.15
N LEU A 235 11.61 -18.41 -4.78
CA LEU A 235 11.70 -19.86 -5.03
C LEU A 235 11.72 -20.66 -3.73
N LYS A 236 12.50 -20.23 -2.74
CA LYS A 236 12.55 -20.86 -1.41
C LYS A 236 11.24 -20.73 -0.64
N ALA A 237 10.59 -19.56 -0.71
CA ALA A 237 9.31 -19.32 -0.08
C ALA A 237 8.20 -20.18 -0.71
N CYS A 238 8.27 -20.38 -2.02
CA CYS A 238 7.29 -21.17 -2.75
C CYS A 238 7.28 -22.63 -2.29
N GLY A 239 8.46 -23.22 -2.04
CA GLY A 239 8.57 -24.54 -1.40
C GLY A 239 7.85 -25.66 -2.17
N GLY A 240 7.83 -25.57 -3.51
CA GLY A 240 7.14 -26.54 -4.38
C GLY A 240 5.70 -26.17 -4.75
N ARG A 241 5.16 -25.06 -4.26
CA ARG A 241 3.87 -24.50 -4.71
C ARG A 241 4.00 -23.84 -6.10
N GLU A 242 2.87 -23.44 -6.68
CA GLU A 242 2.87 -22.63 -7.90
C GLU A 242 3.39 -21.21 -7.58
N LEU A 243 4.43 -20.78 -8.30
CA LEU A 243 4.93 -19.40 -8.25
C LEU A 243 4.50 -18.68 -9.53
N LYS A 244 3.65 -17.65 -9.40
CA LYS A 244 3.38 -16.71 -10.48
C LYS A 244 4.23 -15.46 -10.29
N LEU A 245 5.03 -15.13 -11.30
CA LEU A 245 5.97 -14.01 -11.27
C LEU A 245 5.70 -13.07 -12.45
N MET A 246 5.65 -11.78 -12.18
CA MET A 246 5.48 -10.72 -13.17
C MET A 246 6.69 -9.77 -13.13
N LEU A 247 7.23 -9.45 -14.31
CA LEU A 247 8.30 -8.48 -14.48
C LEU A 247 7.71 -7.10 -14.81
N PRO A 248 8.01 -6.04 -14.05
CA PRO A 248 7.54 -4.69 -14.31
C PRO A 248 8.33 -4.02 -15.44
N MET A 249 7.65 -3.17 -16.23
CA MET A 249 8.29 -2.25 -17.20
C MET A 249 9.11 -2.94 -18.30
N VAL A 250 8.77 -4.17 -18.67
CA VAL A 250 9.36 -4.84 -19.84
C VAL A 250 8.95 -4.10 -21.11
N THR A 251 9.93 -3.74 -21.92
CA THR A 251 9.80 -3.03 -23.19
C THR A 251 10.27 -3.86 -24.38
N GLU A 252 11.21 -4.78 -24.18
CA GLU A 252 11.79 -5.58 -25.25
C GLU A 252 11.88 -7.07 -24.86
N LEU A 253 11.85 -7.95 -25.86
CA LEU A 253 11.96 -9.41 -25.64
C LEU A 253 13.32 -9.82 -25.05
N GLY A 254 14.38 -9.06 -25.34
CA GLY A 254 15.71 -9.31 -24.79
C GLY A 254 15.76 -9.22 -23.26
N GLU A 255 14.94 -8.35 -22.67
CA GLU A 255 14.85 -8.18 -21.21
C GLU A 255 14.22 -9.41 -20.52
N ILE A 256 13.38 -10.16 -21.23
CA ILE A 256 12.77 -11.41 -20.72
C ILE A 256 13.74 -12.58 -20.84
N ALA A 257 14.55 -12.60 -21.91
CA ALA A 257 15.47 -13.69 -22.20
C ALA A 257 16.68 -13.74 -21.26
N GLN A 258 17.06 -12.59 -20.69
CA GLN A 258 18.21 -12.42 -19.79
C GLN A 258 17.92 -12.92 -18.36
#